data_AF-A0A2R9SMQ6-F1
#
_entry.id   AF-A0A2R9SMQ6-F1
#
_cell.length_a   1.000
_cell.length_b   1.000
_cell.length_c   1.000
_cell.angle_alpha   90.00
_cell.angle_beta   90.00
_cell.angle_gamma   90.00
#
_symmetry.space_group_name_H-M   'P 1'
#
loop_
_entity.id
_entity.type
_entity.pdbx_description
1 polymer ?
#
loop_
_entity_poly.entity_id
_entity_poly.type
_entity_poly.pdbx_seq_one_letter_code
_entity_poly.pdbx_strand_id
1 'polypeptide(L)'
;MFVATAIVGKSRISFKTQSERMDEFVKRRFRISNIQHQEPQADLYVRIQDGYGKPFDEGPVHISASDHSVTFQRCDYHMVSSRDYSSAEIHIYDEFALKHALINLYSSWLIHGARGLLIHSSCVIHEGKAWMFAGQSGAGKSTVAELSRPRPILSDEATFLYIEENGRVTVYDSPFRSEMENPCELEEAKLYGIHYIIQSPDVERISITPLDGFALMLDKVFYWRHDAEETRNMIALCKKVVQQVPSYQLYFQKNDTFWERIS
;
A
#
# COMPACT_ATOMS: atom_id res chain seq x y z
N MET A 1 22.52 -10.72 13.90
CA MET A 1 22.04 -9.60 13.05
C MET A 1 21.44 -10.22 11.80
N PHE A 2 20.15 -10.03 11.61
CA PHE A 2 19.38 -10.61 10.53
C PHE A 2 19.37 -9.64 9.33
N VAL A 3 19.48 -10.21 8.13
CA VAL A 3 19.39 -9.47 6.87
C VAL A 3 18.46 -10.24 5.94
N ALA A 4 17.46 -9.55 5.41
CA ALA A 4 16.50 -10.12 4.47
C ALA A 4 16.35 -9.18 3.29
N THR A 5 16.32 -9.72 2.08
CA THR A 5 15.99 -8.95 0.88
C THR A 5 14.60 -9.35 0.41
N ALA A 6 13.67 -8.40 0.39
CA ALA A 6 12.32 -8.59 -0.06
C ALA A 6 12.11 -8.01 -1.46
N ILE A 7 11.12 -8.56 -2.18
CA ILE A 7 10.64 -8.02 -3.45
C ILE A 7 9.24 -7.44 -3.22
N VAL A 8 9.04 -6.20 -3.63
CA VAL A 8 7.74 -5.52 -3.64
C VAL A 8 7.55 -4.88 -5.01
N GLY A 9 6.65 -5.47 -5.80
CA GLY A 9 6.56 -5.24 -7.23
C GLY A 9 7.91 -5.35 -7.94
N LYS A 10 8.36 -4.25 -8.57
CA LYS A 10 9.64 -4.21 -9.29
C LYS A 10 10.85 -3.86 -8.42
N SER A 11 10.65 -3.65 -7.13
CA SER A 11 11.66 -3.07 -6.24
C SER A 11 12.18 -4.08 -5.23
N ARG A 12 13.48 -3.96 -4.92
CA ARG A 12 14.15 -4.72 -3.88
C ARG A 12 14.30 -3.88 -2.63
N ILE A 13 13.87 -4.41 -1.51
CA ILE A 13 14.00 -3.78 -0.19
C ILE A 13 14.94 -4.64 0.66
N SER A 14 16.04 -4.06 1.13
CA SER A 14 16.94 -4.71 2.07
C SER A 14 16.56 -4.33 3.50
N PHE A 15 16.20 -5.31 4.31
CA PHE A 15 15.89 -5.15 5.71
C PHE A 15 17.06 -5.63 6.57
N LYS A 16 17.41 -4.85 7.59
CA LYS A 16 18.45 -5.18 8.57
C LYS A 16 17.95 -4.93 9.98
N THR A 17 18.03 -5.96 10.83
CA THR A 17 17.57 -5.88 12.22
C THR A 17 18.42 -6.75 13.15
N GLN A 18 18.42 -6.43 14.44
CA GLN A 18 18.95 -7.32 15.49
C GLN A 18 17.85 -8.17 16.14
N SER A 19 16.59 -7.84 15.91
CA SER A 19 15.42 -8.51 16.48
C SER A 19 14.97 -9.68 15.60
N GLU A 20 14.94 -10.88 16.18
CA GLU A 20 14.40 -12.08 15.52
C GLU A 20 12.92 -11.91 15.18
N ARG A 21 12.14 -11.32 16.09
CA ARG A 21 10.72 -11.03 15.89
C ARG A 21 10.47 -10.16 14.65
N MET A 22 11.31 -9.15 14.42
CA MET A 22 11.17 -8.27 13.24
C MET A 22 11.63 -8.95 11.95
N ASP A 23 12.64 -9.81 12.01
CA ASP A 23 13.04 -10.64 10.87
C ASP A 23 11.92 -11.60 10.47
N GLU A 24 11.27 -12.24 11.44
CA GLU A 24 10.09 -13.09 11.21
C GLU A 24 8.90 -12.30 10.65
N PHE A 25 8.63 -11.10 11.14
CA PHE A 25 7.60 -10.22 10.59
C PHE A 25 7.83 -9.96 9.09
N VAL A 26 9.08 -9.63 8.71
CA VAL A 26 9.44 -9.38 7.31
C VAL A 26 9.28 -10.65 6.47
N LYS A 27 9.82 -11.78 6.93
CA LYS A 27 9.73 -13.07 6.20
C LYS A 27 8.30 -13.58 6.03
N ARG A 28 7.42 -13.26 6.97
CA ARG A 28 6.01 -13.66 6.93
C ARG A 28 5.22 -12.85 5.91
N ARG A 29 5.42 -11.53 5.87
CA ARG A 29 4.61 -10.61 5.05
C ARG A 29 5.16 -10.33 3.66
N PHE A 30 6.47 -10.42 3.47
CA PHE A 30 7.13 -10.06 2.22
C PHE A 30 7.60 -11.29 1.46
N ARG A 31 7.61 -11.21 0.12
CA ARG A 31 8.29 -12.20 -0.72
C ARG A 31 9.80 -12.05 -0.58
N ILE A 32 10.44 -13.01 0.06
CA ILE A 32 11.90 -13.00 0.27
C ILE A 32 12.62 -13.53 -0.96
N SER A 33 13.65 -12.80 -1.39
CA SER A 33 14.52 -13.20 -2.48
C SER A 33 15.57 -14.21 -1.99
N ASN A 34 15.72 -15.33 -2.70
CA ASN A 34 16.69 -16.38 -2.39
C ASN A 34 18.11 -16.10 -2.92
N ILE A 35 18.45 -14.84 -3.26
CA ILE A 35 19.77 -14.50 -3.80
C ILE A 35 20.81 -14.60 -2.66
N GLN A 36 21.62 -15.66 -2.69
CA GLN A 36 22.55 -16.04 -1.62
C GLN A 36 23.94 -15.40 -1.70
N HIS A 37 24.26 -14.55 -2.69
CA HIS A 37 25.63 -14.04 -2.87
C HIS A 37 25.71 -12.56 -3.26
N GLN A 38 26.58 -11.85 -2.53
CA GLN A 38 26.83 -10.39 -2.50
C GLN A 38 25.62 -9.57 -2.07
N GLU A 39 25.79 -8.56 -1.20
CA GLU A 39 24.69 -7.67 -0.79
C GLU A 39 23.99 -7.17 -2.05
N PRO A 40 22.78 -7.66 -2.37
CA PRO A 40 22.14 -7.29 -3.62
C PRO A 40 21.90 -5.79 -3.57
N GLN A 41 22.29 -5.07 -4.63
CA GLN A 41 21.97 -3.67 -4.77
C GLN A 41 20.45 -3.53 -4.66
N ALA A 42 20.01 -2.92 -3.55
CA ALA A 42 18.61 -2.73 -3.22
C ALA A 42 18.19 -1.31 -3.62
N ASP A 43 16.91 -1.17 -3.95
CA ASP A 43 16.33 0.13 -4.26
C ASP A 43 15.99 0.92 -2.98
N LEU A 44 15.77 0.19 -1.88
CA LEU A 44 15.42 0.72 -0.57
C LEU A 44 16.17 -0.06 0.53
N TYR A 45 16.84 0.66 1.42
CA TYR A 45 17.54 0.09 2.58
C TYR A 45 16.84 0.48 3.88
N VAL A 46 16.40 -0.49 4.66
CA VAL A 46 15.65 -0.28 5.90
C VAL A 46 16.36 -0.93 7.07
N ARG A 47 16.75 -0.13 8.06
CA ARG A 47 17.25 -0.60 9.35
C ARG A 47 16.15 -0.51 10.39
N ILE A 48 15.88 -1.60 11.11
CA ILE A 48 14.84 -1.68 12.13
C ILE A 48 15.49 -1.84 13.50
N GLN A 49 15.01 -1.08 14.49
CA GLN A 49 15.41 -1.15 15.89
C GLN A 49 14.18 -1.21 16.80
N ASP A 50 14.20 -2.14 17.76
CA ASP A 50 13.14 -2.31 18.76
C ASP A 50 13.39 -1.44 19.99
N GLY A 51 12.39 -1.35 20.87
CA GLY A 51 12.51 -0.72 22.18
C GLY A 51 12.26 0.79 22.18
N TYR A 52 11.51 1.28 21.19
CA TYR A 52 11.15 2.69 21.08
C TYR A 52 9.73 2.97 21.55
N GLY A 53 9.53 4.13 22.16
CA GLY A 53 8.20 4.72 22.33
C GLY A 53 7.31 3.98 23.32
N LYS A 54 6.00 4.07 23.07
CA LYS A 54 4.91 3.49 23.87
C LYS A 54 3.87 2.85 22.94
N PRO A 55 2.90 2.07 23.46
CA PRO A 55 1.82 1.53 22.64
C PRO A 55 1.10 2.61 21.84
N PHE A 56 0.61 2.21 20.65
CA PHE A 56 -0.14 3.08 19.76
C PHE A 56 -1.27 3.84 20.49
N ASP A 57 -1.37 5.13 20.19
CA ASP A 57 -2.50 5.99 20.48
C ASP A 57 -3.00 6.66 19.18
N GLU A 58 -4.21 7.21 19.18
CA GLU A 58 -4.79 7.90 18.01
C GLU A 58 -4.11 9.26 17.71
N GLY A 59 -2.91 9.48 18.23
CA GLY A 59 -2.11 10.68 17.98
C GLY A 59 -1.66 10.81 16.52
N PRO A 60 -1.41 12.05 16.07
CA PRO A 60 -0.99 12.30 14.70
C PRO A 60 0.44 11.80 14.44
N VAL A 61 0.74 11.58 13.16
CA VAL A 61 2.14 11.45 12.71
C VAL A 61 2.70 12.85 12.54
N HIS A 62 3.74 13.18 13.30
CA HIS A 62 4.51 14.41 13.13
C HIS A 62 5.58 14.21 12.08
N ILE A 63 5.69 15.15 11.14
CA ILE A 63 6.65 15.08 10.04
C ILE A 63 7.49 16.34 10.03
N SER A 64 8.80 16.17 9.98
CA SER A 64 9.75 17.25 9.80
C SER A 64 10.73 16.91 8.70
N ALA A 65 11.09 17.91 7.91
CA ALA A 65 11.94 17.78 6.74
C ALA A 65 13.13 18.73 6.87
N SER A 66 14.34 18.23 6.65
CA SER A 66 15.61 18.98 6.60
C SER A 66 16.28 18.73 5.25
N ASP A 67 17.23 19.54 4.79
CA ASP A 67 17.85 19.35 3.45
C ASP A 67 18.39 17.94 3.17
N HIS A 68 18.66 17.14 4.22
CA HIS A 68 19.24 15.80 4.09
C HIS A 68 18.28 14.65 4.44
N SER A 69 17.21 14.92 5.19
CA SER A 69 16.36 13.86 5.73
C SER A 69 14.90 14.26 5.89
N VAL A 70 14.04 13.24 5.97
CA VAL A 70 12.65 13.36 6.40
C VAL A 70 12.44 12.48 7.62
N THR A 71 11.83 13.05 8.65
CA THR A 71 11.54 12.35 9.90
C THR A 71 10.04 12.21 10.08
N PHE A 72 9.59 11.00 10.39
CA PHE A 72 8.21 10.68 10.74
C PHE A 72 8.21 10.17 12.18
N GLN A 73 7.38 10.77 13.03
CA GLN A 73 7.30 10.41 14.43
C GLN A 73 5.85 10.24 14.86
N ARG A 74 5.57 9.09 15.47
CA ARG A 74 4.35 8.84 16.24
C ARG A 74 4.77 8.27 17.60
N CYS A 75 3.84 8.15 18.54
CA CYS A 75 4.15 7.65 19.88
C CYS A 75 4.83 6.27 19.91
N ASP A 76 4.59 5.44 18.89
CA ASP A 76 4.99 4.04 18.75
C ASP A 76 6.11 3.81 17.73
N TYR A 77 6.46 4.81 16.90
CA TYR A 77 7.64 4.72 16.02
C TYR A 77 8.32 6.08 15.77
N HIS A 78 9.61 6.01 15.46
CA HIS A 78 10.40 7.12 14.94
C HIS A 78 11.23 6.65 13.75
N MET A 79 10.97 7.25 12.59
CA MET A 79 11.61 6.93 11.33
C MET A 79 12.37 8.14 10.81
N VAL A 80 13.64 7.96 10.46
CA VAL A 80 14.45 8.95 9.75
C VAL A 80 14.85 8.35 8.41
N SER A 81 14.44 8.99 7.32
CA SER A 81 14.79 8.59 5.96
C SER A 81 15.68 9.60 5.27
N SER A 82 16.42 9.17 4.24
CA SER A 82 17.00 10.08 3.25
C SER A 82 15.90 10.85 2.52
N ARG A 83 16.28 11.95 1.85
CA ARG A 83 15.34 12.81 1.10
C ARG A 83 14.62 12.12 -0.04
N ASP A 84 15.29 11.18 -0.68
CA ASP A 84 14.73 10.35 -1.76
C ASP A 84 14.05 9.09 -1.24
N TYR A 85 14.00 8.92 0.09
CA TYR A 85 13.51 7.75 0.81
C TYR A 85 14.22 6.44 0.48
N SER A 86 15.35 6.41 -0.24
CA SER A 86 16.06 5.18 -0.59
C SER A 86 16.76 4.51 0.60
N SER A 87 16.84 5.20 1.74
CA SER A 87 17.33 4.64 3.00
C SER A 87 16.50 5.14 4.18
N ALA A 88 16.28 4.28 5.17
CA ALA A 88 15.60 4.65 6.40
C ALA A 88 16.10 3.87 7.62
N GLU A 89 16.13 4.54 8.75
CA GLU A 89 16.25 3.93 10.08
C GLU A 89 14.93 4.09 10.83
N ILE A 90 14.37 2.97 11.27
CA ILE A 90 13.05 2.87 11.88
C ILE A 90 13.20 2.29 13.28
N HIS A 91 12.81 3.09 14.27
CA HIS A 91 12.72 2.70 15.67
C HIS A 91 11.25 2.45 16.01
N ILE A 92 10.91 1.30 16.58
CA ILE A 92 9.52 0.86 16.78
C ILE A 92 9.25 0.30 18.19
N TYR A 93 7.98 0.39 18.59
CA TYR A 93 7.44 -0.29 19.76
C TYR A 93 7.03 -1.74 19.44
N ASP A 94 6.33 -1.97 18.33
CA ASP A 94 5.80 -3.29 17.93
C ASP A 94 5.63 -3.46 16.39
N GLU A 95 5.10 -4.61 15.98
CA GLU A 95 4.82 -4.93 14.56
C GLU A 95 3.78 -4.00 13.91
N PHE A 96 2.84 -3.46 14.71
CA PHE A 96 1.85 -2.51 14.21
C PHE A 96 2.55 -1.19 13.84
N ALA A 97 3.40 -0.68 14.72
CA ALA A 97 4.22 0.50 14.47
C ALA A 97 5.12 0.30 13.23
N LEU A 98 5.75 -0.87 13.09
CA LEU A 98 6.57 -1.20 11.92
C LEU A 98 5.75 -1.18 10.62
N LYS A 99 4.57 -1.82 10.60
CA LYS A 99 3.69 -1.81 9.42
C LYS A 99 3.38 -0.39 8.96
N HIS A 100 2.97 0.48 9.90
CA HIS A 100 2.62 1.86 9.60
C HIS A 100 3.82 2.69 9.13
N ALA A 101 4.99 2.51 9.76
CA ALA A 101 6.23 3.17 9.32
C ALA A 101 6.62 2.75 7.89
N LEU A 102 6.52 1.45 7.57
CA LEU A 102 6.83 0.94 6.23
C LEU A 102 5.85 1.40 5.15
N ILE A 103 4.54 1.49 5.45
CA ILE A 103 3.55 2.07 4.54
C ILE A 103 3.92 3.53 4.22
N ASN A 104 4.24 4.33 5.24
CA ASN A 104 4.63 5.73 5.05
C ASN A 104 5.92 5.86 4.24
N LEU A 105 6.93 5.04 4.53
CA LEU A 105 8.19 5.03 3.79
C LEU A 105 7.99 4.67 2.32
N TYR A 106 7.31 3.54 2.06
CA TYR A 106 7.18 3.01 0.71
C TYR A 106 6.27 3.89 -0.14
N SER A 107 5.18 4.43 0.42
CA SER A 107 4.34 5.39 -0.31
C SER A 107 5.10 6.68 -0.63
N SER A 108 5.86 7.23 0.32
CA SER A 108 6.66 8.45 0.07
C SER A 108 7.73 8.21 -0.99
N TRP A 109 8.39 7.04 -0.97
CA TRP A 109 9.36 6.63 -1.99
C TRP A 109 8.74 6.49 -3.39
N LEU A 110 7.56 5.86 -3.49
CA LEU A 110 6.83 5.72 -4.75
C LEU A 110 6.40 7.08 -5.33
N ILE A 111 5.90 7.99 -4.48
CA ILE A 111 5.45 9.33 -4.86
C ILE A 111 6.64 10.21 -5.26
N HIS A 112 7.72 10.18 -4.48
CA HIS A 112 8.96 10.92 -4.76
C HIS A 112 9.51 10.54 -6.14
N GLY A 113 9.59 9.24 -6.43
CA GLY A 113 10.04 8.75 -7.74
C GLY A 113 8.99 8.85 -8.87
N ALA A 114 7.79 9.36 -8.60
CA ALA A 114 6.64 9.38 -9.51
C ALA A 114 6.31 8.00 -10.15
N ARG A 115 6.44 6.92 -9.37
CA ARG A 115 6.34 5.52 -9.83
C ARG A 115 4.98 4.88 -9.57
N GLY A 116 4.31 5.27 -8.49
CA GLY A 116 3.15 4.55 -8.01
C GLY A 116 2.47 5.19 -6.81
N LEU A 117 1.40 4.55 -6.34
CA LEU A 117 0.59 4.97 -5.20
C LEU A 117 0.28 3.77 -4.31
N LEU A 118 0.27 3.98 -3.00
CA LEU A 118 -0.43 3.09 -2.07
C LEU A 118 -1.82 3.66 -1.77
N ILE A 119 -2.86 2.88 -2.04
CA ILE A 119 -4.26 3.30 -1.85
C ILE A 119 -4.90 2.47 -0.73
N HIS A 120 -5.55 3.14 0.22
CA HIS A 120 -6.34 2.53 1.29
C HIS A 120 -7.58 1.83 0.71
N SER A 121 -7.41 0.57 0.35
CA SER A 121 -8.31 -0.23 -0.48
C SER A 121 -7.98 -1.71 -0.34
N SER A 122 -8.91 -2.58 -0.74
CA SER A 122 -8.61 -3.98 -1.03
C SER A 122 -8.57 -4.20 -2.54
N CYS A 123 -7.91 -5.26 -3.00
CA CYS A 123 -7.82 -5.61 -4.41
C CYS A 123 -7.95 -7.11 -4.62
N VAL A 124 -8.91 -7.50 -5.46
CA VAL A 124 -9.25 -8.89 -5.75
C VAL A 124 -9.04 -9.20 -7.22
N ILE A 125 -8.58 -10.40 -7.52
CA ILE A 125 -8.44 -10.91 -8.89
C ILE A 125 -9.71 -11.63 -9.32
N HIS A 126 -10.26 -11.22 -10.45
CA HIS A 126 -11.35 -11.92 -11.10
C HIS A 126 -11.10 -11.96 -12.61
N GLU A 127 -11.13 -13.17 -13.18
CA GLU A 127 -10.83 -13.43 -14.59
C GLU A 127 -9.47 -12.87 -15.05
N GLY A 128 -8.44 -13.01 -14.21
CA GLY A 128 -7.08 -12.53 -14.50
C GLY A 128 -6.90 -11.01 -14.45
N LYS A 129 -7.92 -10.27 -13.97
CA LYS A 129 -7.92 -8.81 -13.86
C LYS A 129 -8.00 -8.39 -12.39
N ALA A 130 -7.35 -7.29 -12.03
CA ALA A 130 -7.44 -6.68 -10.71
C ALA A 130 -8.64 -5.73 -10.60
N TRP A 131 -9.38 -5.86 -9.51
CA TRP A 131 -10.53 -5.03 -9.15
C TRP A 131 -10.31 -4.44 -7.75
N MET A 132 -10.21 -3.11 -7.69
CA MET A 132 -9.87 -2.40 -6.45
C MET A 132 -11.13 -1.86 -5.78
N PHE A 133 -11.29 -2.12 -4.49
CA PHE A 133 -12.41 -1.68 -3.67
C PHE A 133 -11.90 -0.69 -2.62
N ALA A 134 -12.27 0.57 -2.79
CA ALA A 134 -11.82 1.68 -1.95
C ALA A 134 -13.00 2.29 -1.19
N GLY A 135 -12.77 2.75 0.03
CA GLY A 135 -13.82 3.32 0.87
C GLY A 135 -13.24 3.90 2.14
N GLN A 136 -14.04 4.69 2.86
CA GLN A 136 -13.64 5.22 4.17
C GLN A 136 -13.28 4.08 5.14
N SER A 137 -12.59 4.40 6.24
CA SER A 137 -12.35 3.41 7.29
C SER A 137 -13.70 2.87 7.79
N GLY A 138 -13.80 1.55 7.98
CA GLY A 138 -15.06 0.89 8.33
C GLY A 138 -16.06 0.65 7.18
N ALA A 139 -15.79 1.12 5.95
CA ALA A 139 -16.72 0.93 4.82
C ALA A 139 -16.90 -0.55 4.40
N GLY A 140 -16.02 -1.45 4.81
CA GLY A 140 -16.10 -2.89 4.52
C GLY A 140 -15.13 -3.41 3.46
N LYS A 141 -13.98 -2.77 3.25
CA LYS A 141 -12.95 -3.19 2.26
C LYS A 141 -12.44 -4.61 2.49
N SER A 142 -12.07 -4.94 3.74
CA SER A 142 -11.67 -6.30 4.12
C SER A 142 -12.83 -7.28 4.01
N THR A 143 -14.04 -6.85 4.34
CA THR A 143 -15.27 -7.65 4.15
C THR A 143 -15.49 -8.00 2.68
N VAL A 144 -15.30 -7.06 1.75
CA VAL A 144 -15.40 -7.32 0.30
C VAL A 144 -14.33 -8.33 -0.14
N ALA A 145 -13.10 -8.20 0.36
CA ALA A 145 -12.03 -9.14 0.05
C ALA A 145 -12.38 -10.56 0.54
N GLU A 146 -12.85 -10.68 1.78
CA GLU A 146 -13.23 -11.96 2.39
C GLU A 146 -14.44 -12.60 1.68
N LEU A 147 -15.47 -11.81 1.37
CA LEU A 147 -16.64 -12.25 0.61
C LEU A 147 -16.30 -12.65 -0.84
N SER A 148 -15.12 -12.27 -1.34
CA SER A 148 -14.73 -12.60 -2.71
C SER A 148 -14.02 -13.95 -2.83
N ARG A 149 -13.63 -14.58 -1.71
CA ARG A 149 -13.01 -15.90 -1.71
C ARG A 149 -13.86 -16.91 -2.50
N PRO A 150 -13.24 -17.87 -3.22
CA PRO A 150 -11.81 -18.20 -3.24
C PRO A 150 -10.97 -17.37 -4.23
N ARG A 151 -11.47 -16.22 -4.72
CA ARG A 151 -10.69 -15.37 -5.63
C ARG A 151 -9.37 -14.91 -4.97
N PRO A 152 -8.25 -14.84 -5.71
CA PRO A 152 -6.99 -14.32 -5.18
C PRO A 152 -7.10 -12.85 -4.74
N ILE A 153 -6.45 -12.50 -3.63
CA ILE A 153 -6.48 -11.15 -3.04
C ILE A 153 -5.06 -10.56 -3.03
N LEU A 154 -4.80 -9.55 -3.86
CA LEU A 154 -3.51 -8.86 -3.92
C LEU A 154 -3.29 -7.89 -2.75
N SER A 155 -4.36 -7.39 -2.13
CA SER A 155 -4.29 -6.51 -0.96
C SER A 155 -5.63 -6.45 -0.22
N ASP A 156 -5.58 -6.25 1.10
CA ASP A 156 -6.73 -6.04 1.98
C ASP A 156 -6.68 -4.72 2.77
N GLU A 157 -5.60 -3.92 2.62
CA GLU A 157 -5.39 -2.66 3.35
C GLU A 157 -4.76 -1.57 2.46
N ALA A 158 -3.55 -1.79 1.94
CA ALA A 158 -2.85 -0.83 1.11
C ALA A 158 -2.50 -1.40 -0.27
N THR A 159 -3.36 -1.18 -1.25
CA THR A 159 -3.14 -1.63 -2.63
C THR A 159 -2.02 -0.85 -3.29
N PHE A 160 -1.03 -1.56 -3.83
CA PHE A 160 0.09 -0.97 -4.56
C PHE A 160 -0.26 -0.83 -6.05
N LEU A 161 -0.47 0.41 -6.49
CA LEU A 161 -0.60 0.78 -7.89
C LEU A 161 0.73 1.25 -8.47
N TYR A 162 1.14 0.68 -9.60
CA TYR A 162 2.32 1.07 -10.35
C TYR A 162 1.91 1.55 -11.74
N ILE A 163 2.46 2.69 -12.18
CA ILE A 163 2.20 3.24 -13.51
C ILE A 163 3.36 2.81 -14.42
N GLU A 164 3.06 1.92 -15.36
CA GLU A 164 4.01 1.44 -16.35
C GLU A 164 4.40 2.54 -17.35
N GLU A 165 5.54 2.38 -18.02
CA GLU A 165 6.01 3.34 -19.05
C GLU A 165 5.00 3.52 -20.20
N ASN A 166 4.23 2.47 -20.52
CA ASN A 166 3.17 2.52 -21.53
C ASN A 166 1.83 3.10 -21.02
N GLY A 167 1.79 3.60 -19.78
CA GLY A 167 0.60 4.17 -19.14
C GLY A 167 -0.36 3.15 -18.52
N ARG A 168 -0.09 1.84 -18.66
CA ARG A 168 -0.89 0.80 -17.99
C ARG A 168 -0.75 0.93 -16.48
N VAL A 169 -1.86 0.78 -15.77
CA VAL A 169 -1.87 0.68 -14.30
C VAL A 169 -1.83 -0.80 -13.91
N THR A 170 -0.74 -1.20 -13.25
CA THR A 170 -0.54 -2.55 -12.73
C THR A 170 -0.74 -2.53 -11.22
N VAL A 171 -1.47 -3.51 -10.68
CA VAL A 171 -1.55 -3.76 -9.24
C VAL A 171 -0.57 -4.86 -8.90
N TYR A 172 0.27 -4.63 -7.91
CA TYR A 172 1.19 -5.62 -7.36
C TYR A 172 0.66 -6.20 -6.06
N ASP A 173 1.09 -7.43 -5.77
CA ASP A 173 0.89 -8.04 -4.46
C ASP A 173 1.49 -7.16 -3.37
N SER A 174 0.65 -6.70 -2.45
CA SER A 174 1.07 -5.76 -1.42
C SER A 174 1.42 -6.50 -0.12
N PRO A 175 2.60 -6.25 0.47
CA PRO A 175 2.96 -6.80 1.78
C PRO A 175 2.28 -6.05 2.94
N PHE A 176 1.64 -4.91 2.64
CA PHE A 176 1.00 -4.04 3.61
C PHE A 176 -0.44 -4.49 3.83
N ARG A 177 -0.58 -5.54 4.64
CA ARG A 177 -1.83 -6.26 4.85
C ARG A 177 -2.40 -6.07 6.25
N SER A 178 -3.72 -6.24 6.36
CA SER A 178 -4.46 -6.20 7.61
C SER A 178 -4.57 -7.59 8.25
N GLU A 179 -5.40 -8.46 7.67
CA GLU A 179 -5.74 -9.78 8.24
C GLU A 179 -4.96 -10.89 7.55
N MET A 180 -4.64 -10.72 6.28
CA MET A 180 -3.84 -11.68 5.52
C MET A 180 -2.35 -11.52 5.88
N GLU A 181 -1.66 -12.62 6.17
CA GLU A 181 -0.22 -12.54 6.46
C GLU A 181 0.65 -13.00 5.29
N ASN A 182 0.20 -13.97 4.50
CA ASN A 182 1.00 -14.54 3.42
C ASN A 182 0.84 -13.79 2.10
N PRO A 183 1.92 -13.67 1.29
CA PRO A 183 1.83 -13.19 -0.09
C PRO A 183 0.80 -13.96 -0.92
N CYS A 184 0.06 -13.25 -1.79
CA CYS A 184 -0.82 -13.90 -2.75
C CYS A 184 0.04 -14.62 -3.78
N GLU A 185 -0.30 -15.84 -4.23
CA GLU A 185 0.48 -16.56 -5.26
C GLU A 185 0.67 -15.75 -6.55
N LEU A 186 -0.33 -14.97 -6.95
CA LEU A 186 -0.24 -14.02 -8.05
C LEU A 186 0.53 -12.77 -7.61
N GLU A 187 1.55 -12.40 -8.38
CA GLU A 187 2.42 -11.26 -8.04
C GLU A 187 1.87 -9.93 -8.55
N GLU A 188 1.13 -9.95 -9.67
CA GLU A 188 0.57 -8.75 -10.28
C GLU A 188 -0.65 -9.04 -11.16
N ALA A 189 -1.45 -8.01 -11.41
CA ALA A 189 -2.45 -8.00 -12.47
C ALA A 189 -2.74 -6.58 -12.96
N LYS A 190 -3.24 -6.44 -14.19
CA LYS A 190 -3.70 -5.15 -14.72
C LYS A 190 -4.92 -4.68 -13.92
N LEU A 191 -4.91 -3.43 -13.45
CA LEU A 191 -6.07 -2.81 -12.85
C LEU A 191 -7.15 -2.57 -13.92
N TYR A 192 -8.34 -3.12 -13.69
CA TYR A 192 -9.43 -3.07 -14.67
C TYR A 192 -10.63 -2.22 -14.20
N GLY A 193 -10.81 -2.06 -12.89
CA GLY A 193 -11.85 -1.19 -12.36
C GLY A 193 -11.55 -0.75 -10.93
N ILE A 194 -12.02 0.45 -10.61
CA ILE A 194 -11.96 1.04 -9.27
C ILE A 194 -13.39 1.18 -8.76
N HIS A 195 -13.68 0.63 -7.60
CA HIS A 195 -15.00 0.61 -6.99
C HIS A 195 -14.96 1.32 -5.65
N TYR A 196 -15.65 2.45 -5.56
CA TYR A 196 -15.88 3.16 -4.32
C TYR A 196 -17.10 2.55 -3.63
N ILE A 197 -16.84 1.81 -2.55
CA ILE A 197 -17.86 0.97 -1.91
C ILE A 197 -18.77 1.78 -0.98
N ILE A 198 -20.07 1.47 -1.04
CA ILE A 198 -21.12 2.08 -0.23
C ILE A 198 -21.99 0.94 0.29
N GLN A 199 -22.16 0.82 1.60
CA GLN A 199 -23.03 -0.21 2.17
C GLN A 199 -24.48 0.09 1.82
N SER A 200 -25.18 -0.91 1.33
CA SER A 200 -26.53 -0.77 0.81
C SER A 200 -27.34 -2.07 0.97
N PRO A 201 -28.66 -1.99 1.19
CA PRO A 201 -29.52 -3.15 1.10
C PRO A 201 -29.70 -3.66 -0.33
N ASP A 202 -29.25 -2.94 -1.35
CA ASP A 202 -29.33 -3.33 -2.76
C ASP A 202 -27.94 -3.28 -3.42
N VAL A 203 -27.73 -4.17 -4.38
CA VAL A 203 -26.48 -4.22 -5.15
C VAL A 203 -26.62 -3.44 -6.45
N GLU A 204 -25.85 -2.37 -6.57
CA GLU A 204 -25.83 -1.50 -7.74
C GLU A 204 -24.41 -1.04 -8.06
N ARG A 205 -24.08 -0.96 -9.35
CA ARG A 205 -22.80 -0.45 -9.83
C ARG A 205 -23.05 0.72 -10.78
N ILE A 206 -22.62 1.90 -10.36
CA ILE A 206 -22.84 3.16 -11.08
C ILE A 206 -21.50 3.67 -11.60
N SER A 207 -21.37 3.88 -12.91
CA SER A 207 -20.18 4.50 -13.48
C SER A 207 -20.08 5.96 -13.06
N ILE A 208 -18.88 6.44 -12.72
CA ILE A 208 -18.65 7.83 -12.34
C ILE A 208 -17.62 8.48 -13.26
N THR A 209 -17.61 9.82 -13.28
CA THR A 209 -16.67 10.56 -14.12
C THR A 209 -15.23 10.40 -13.60
N PRO A 210 -14.20 10.57 -14.45
CA PRO A 210 -12.82 10.61 -13.99
C PRO A 210 -12.56 11.69 -12.93
N LEU A 211 -13.31 12.81 -12.96
CA LEU A 211 -13.18 13.88 -11.97
C LEU A 211 -13.69 13.43 -10.59
N ASP A 212 -14.85 12.78 -10.53
CA ASP A 212 -15.40 12.23 -9.29
C ASP A 212 -14.51 11.11 -8.76
N GLY A 213 -14.06 10.23 -9.66
CA GLY A 213 -13.11 9.17 -9.33
C GLY A 213 -11.79 9.71 -8.80
N PHE A 214 -11.28 10.83 -9.34
CA PHE A 214 -10.08 11.50 -8.83
C PHE A 214 -10.30 12.03 -7.41
N ALA A 215 -11.40 12.74 -7.18
CA ALA A 215 -11.72 13.30 -5.87
C ALA A 215 -11.83 12.19 -4.79
N LEU A 216 -12.46 11.06 -5.14
CA LEU A 216 -12.60 9.90 -4.26
C LEU A 216 -11.32 9.05 -4.11
N MET A 217 -10.33 9.20 -4.97
CA MET A 217 -9.04 8.52 -4.84
C MET A 217 -8.09 9.32 -3.94
N LEU A 218 -8.12 10.64 -4.10
CA LEU A 218 -7.17 11.57 -3.48
C LEU A 218 -7.15 11.45 -1.95
N ASP A 219 -8.31 11.24 -1.33
CA ASP A 219 -8.47 11.07 0.12
C ASP A 219 -8.07 9.67 0.62
N LYS A 220 -7.69 8.75 -0.26
CA LYS A 220 -7.32 7.35 0.07
C LYS A 220 -5.86 7.03 -0.20
N VAL A 221 -5.09 7.96 -0.74
CA VAL A 221 -3.64 7.78 -0.87
C VAL A 221 -3.01 7.77 0.52
N PHE A 222 -2.15 6.79 0.80
CA PHE A 222 -1.33 6.80 2.01
C PHE A 222 -0.23 7.86 1.90
N TYR A 223 -0.59 9.13 2.06
CA TYR A 223 0.36 10.22 1.98
C TYR A 223 0.05 11.30 3.01
N TRP A 224 1.05 11.59 3.83
CA TRP A 224 1.01 12.71 4.75
C TRP A 224 1.67 13.90 4.07
N ARG A 225 0.88 14.95 3.85
CA ARG A 225 1.36 16.16 3.17
C ARG A 225 2.45 16.84 3.97
N HIS A 226 3.65 16.90 3.41
CA HIS A 226 4.78 17.61 4.00
C HIS A 226 5.69 18.27 2.96
N ASP A 227 5.65 17.82 1.69
CA ASP A 227 6.40 18.40 0.58
C ASP A 227 5.48 18.78 -0.60
N ALA A 228 5.75 19.94 -1.22
CA ALA A 228 4.92 20.47 -2.30
C ALA A 228 5.14 19.77 -3.64
N GLU A 229 6.34 19.30 -3.93
CA GLU A 229 6.67 18.57 -5.15
C GLU A 229 6.11 17.16 -5.11
N GLU A 230 6.28 16.47 -4.01
CA GLU A 230 5.66 15.15 -3.80
C GLU A 230 4.13 15.22 -3.88
N THR A 231 3.52 16.28 -3.30
CA THR A 231 2.08 16.50 -3.43
C THR A 231 1.68 16.65 -4.91
N ARG A 232 2.46 17.37 -5.72
CA ARG A 232 2.22 17.49 -7.17
C ARG A 232 2.37 16.14 -7.88
N ASN A 233 3.38 15.35 -7.54
CA ASN A 233 3.59 14.02 -8.10
C ASN A 233 2.41 13.10 -7.78
N MET A 234 1.98 13.06 -6.52
CA MET A 234 0.82 12.28 -6.07
C MET A 234 -0.46 12.67 -6.84
N ILE A 235 -0.74 13.97 -6.99
CA ILE A 235 -1.88 14.47 -7.78
C ILE A 235 -1.78 14.02 -9.24
N ALA A 236 -0.59 14.14 -9.85
CA ALA A 236 -0.37 13.73 -11.23
C ALA A 236 -0.56 12.22 -11.42
N LEU A 237 -0.11 11.40 -10.47
CA LEU A 237 -0.31 9.95 -10.47
C LEU A 237 -1.79 9.59 -10.33
N CYS A 238 -2.53 10.19 -9.40
CA CYS A 238 -3.96 9.94 -9.24
C CYS A 238 -4.71 10.26 -10.55
N LYS A 239 -4.37 11.40 -11.18
CA LYS A 239 -4.93 11.80 -12.48
C LYS A 239 -4.65 10.76 -13.56
N LYS A 240 -3.41 10.25 -13.67
CA LYS A 240 -3.05 9.20 -14.62
C LYS A 240 -3.89 7.94 -14.41
N VAL A 241 -4.08 7.51 -13.16
CA VAL A 241 -4.85 6.30 -12.86
C VAL A 241 -6.30 6.42 -13.31
N VAL A 242 -7.00 7.48 -12.91
CA VAL A 242 -8.44 7.64 -13.24
C VAL A 242 -8.72 7.93 -14.71
N GLN A 243 -7.70 8.37 -15.47
CA GLN A 243 -7.79 8.52 -16.93
C GLN A 243 -7.66 7.19 -17.66
N GLN A 244 -7.00 6.20 -17.05
CA GLN A 244 -6.71 4.89 -17.66
C GLN A 244 -7.66 3.79 -17.19
N VAL A 245 -8.24 3.95 -16.00
CA VAL A 245 -9.05 2.93 -15.34
C VAL A 245 -10.44 3.48 -15.02
N PRO A 246 -11.52 2.83 -15.47
CA PRO A 246 -12.87 3.27 -15.18
C PRO A 246 -13.18 3.13 -13.68
N SER A 247 -13.88 4.12 -13.15
CA SER A 247 -14.28 4.19 -11.74
C SER A 247 -15.79 4.04 -11.59
N TYR A 248 -16.20 3.46 -10.47
CA TYR A 248 -17.59 3.16 -10.16
C TYR A 248 -17.89 3.46 -8.70
N GLN A 249 -19.12 3.85 -8.40
CA GLN A 249 -19.69 3.61 -7.06
C GLN A 249 -20.29 2.20 -7.04
N LEU A 250 -19.98 1.45 -5.99
CA LEU A 250 -20.52 0.11 -5.77
C LEU A 250 -21.33 0.09 -4.49
N TYR A 251 -22.64 0.06 -4.64
CA TYR A 251 -23.58 -0.22 -3.57
C TYR A 251 -23.58 -1.72 -3.36
N PHE A 252 -23.26 -2.18 -2.16
CA PHE A 252 -23.13 -3.60 -1.88
C PHE A 252 -23.79 -4.02 -0.57
N GLN A 253 -24.35 -5.22 -0.58
CA GLN A 253 -24.80 -5.96 0.58
C GLN A 253 -23.64 -6.80 1.15
N LYS A 254 -23.77 -7.29 2.38
CA LYS A 254 -22.77 -8.17 3.01
C LYS A 254 -22.84 -9.63 2.49
N ASN A 255 -22.78 -9.81 1.18
CA ASN A 255 -22.65 -11.08 0.47
C ASN A 255 -21.86 -10.87 -0.84
N ASP A 256 -21.64 -11.91 -1.63
CA ASP A 256 -20.81 -11.89 -2.83
C ASP A 256 -21.56 -11.54 -4.14
N THR A 257 -22.86 -11.25 -4.07
CA THR A 257 -23.70 -10.98 -5.25
C THR A 257 -23.28 -9.74 -6.04
N PHE A 258 -22.46 -8.86 -5.46
CA PHE A 258 -21.85 -7.74 -6.17
C PHE A 258 -20.97 -8.17 -7.36
N TRP A 259 -20.44 -9.39 -7.35
CA TRP A 259 -19.69 -9.91 -8.50
C TRP A 259 -20.55 -10.02 -9.76
N GLU A 260 -21.85 -10.30 -9.65
CA GLU A 260 -22.79 -10.36 -10.79
C GLU A 260 -22.97 -9.01 -11.49
N ARG A 261 -22.66 -7.90 -10.82
CA ARG A 261 -22.65 -6.55 -11.40
C ARG A 261 -21.26 -6.11 -11.86
N ILE A 262 -20.22 -6.85 -11.50
CA ILE A 262 -18.84 -6.56 -11.90
C ILE A 262 -18.49 -7.26 -13.21
N SER A 263 -18.97 -8.49 -13.39
CA SER A 263 -18.85 -9.33 -14.59
C SER A 263 -19.61 -8.79 -15.78
#